data_AF-A0A933CLS3-F1
#
_entry.id   AF-A0A933CLS3-F1
#
_cell.length_a   1.000
_cell.length_b   1.000
_cell.length_c   1.000
_cell.angle_alpha   90.00
_cell.angle_beta   90.00
_cell.angle_gamma   90.00
#
_symmetry.space_group_name_H-M   'P 1'
#
loop_
_entity.id
_entity.type
_entity.pdbx_description
1 polymer ?
#
loop_
_entity_poly.entity_id
_entity_poly.type
_entity_poly.pdbx_seq_one_letter_code
_entity_poly.pdbx_strand_id
1 'polypeptide(L)'
;EADVLAARAAERAQQALELHQQLYSQVPPPADPAQRKQFEEQKAQQEASFHKVLAFGAWRKKDYDTAAREYAILLGHTPDDAWINYQLGLASLQKSSPEYRPGFWHVARAVALNIPKSGDVREYLLKTVGAYQGVLPGCLTRQVDGMIARAKENPRPPADWRVIPAEQVNAVRQDLSVKRIFDDLKAGGESGDVIWLASCGMEFPELAGEVIDTTENTDNVVTLRVAAGQEAVDAKLANVEVKVVAPPEAKNLKAGDIIRFSGILTDYANEPQFLVKLTDGKVNPEDIPQATPSPARRRGGRAGR
;
A
#
# COMPACT_ATOMS: atom_id res chain seq x y z
N GLU A 1 -6.46 19.14 33.85
CA GLU A 1 -5.36 18.91 34.82
C GLU A 1 -4.16 18.21 34.17
N ALA A 2 -4.33 17.05 33.53
CA ALA A 2 -3.23 16.31 32.87
C ALA A 2 -2.42 17.16 31.87
N ASP A 3 -3.05 17.98 31.03
CA ASP A 3 -2.34 18.83 30.06
C ASP A 3 -1.54 19.96 30.73
N VAL A 4 -2.02 20.48 31.87
CA VAL A 4 -1.29 21.47 32.67
C VAL A 4 -0.06 20.82 33.31
N LEU A 5 -0.17 19.58 33.78
CA LEU A 5 0.96 18.82 34.30
C LEU A 5 1.98 18.52 33.20
N ALA A 6 1.53 18.13 32.01
CA ALA A 6 2.40 17.90 30.85
C ALA A 6 3.13 19.18 30.41
N ALA A 7 2.44 20.32 30.41
CA ALA A 7 3.03 21.63 30.12
C ALA A 7 4.15 21.98 31.11
N ARG A 8 3.89 21.86 32.41
CA ARG A 8 4.89 22.11 33.46
C ARG A 8 6.06 21.13 33.40
N ALA A 9 5.80 19.87 33.08
CA ALA A 9 6.85 18.87 32.89
C ALA A 9 7.76 19.23 31.70
N ALA A 10 7.19 19.68 30.59
CA ALA A 10 7.96 20.13 29.42
C ALA A 10 8.80 21.38 29.74
N GLU A 11 8.26 22.36 30.45
CA GLU A 11 9.02 23.55 30.90
C GLU A 11 10.22 23.16 31.76
N ARG A 12 10.01 22.25 32.72
CA ARG A 12 11.10 21.73 33.57
C ARG A 12 12.13 20.92 32.79
N ALA A 13 11.68 20.12 31.81
CA ALA A 13 12.58 19.35 30.95
C ALA A 13 13.44 20.27 30.07
N GLN A 14 12.86 21.36 29.55
CA GLN A 14 13.58 22.37 28.78
C GLN A 14 14.67 23.04 29.62
N GLN A 15 14.33 23.50 30.82
CA GLN A 15 15.30 24.10 31.75
C GLN A 15 16.40 23.11 32.15
N ALA A 16 16.03 21.86 32.42
CA ALA A 16 16.99 20.81 32.77
C ALA A 16 17.94 20.49 31.60
N LEU A 17 17.43 20.47 30.37
CA LEU A 17 18.24 20.28 29.16
C LEU A 17 19.24 21.44 28.98
N GLU A 18 18.79 22.68 29.14
CA GLU A 18 19.67 23.86 29.02
C GLU A 18 20.78 23.84 30.09
N LEU A 19 20.43 23.57 31.35
CA LEU A 19 21.41 23.46 32.44
C LEU A 19 22.37 22.29 32.24
N HIS A 20 21.87 21.17 31.74
CA HIS A 20 22.69 20.00 31.41
C HIS A 20 23.71 20.31 30.31
N GLN A 21 23.27 20.96 29.22
CA GLN A 21 24.14 21.40 28.14
C GLN A 21 25.20 22.39 28.63
N GLN A 22 24.82 23.34 29.49
CA GLN A 22 25.76 24.26 30.13
C GLN A 22 26.79 23.52 31.00
N LEU A 23 26.37 22.55 31.81
CA LEU A 23 27.26 21.75 32.64
C LEU A 23 28.29 20.99 31.78
N TYR A 24 27.84 20.31 30.72
CA TYR A 24 28.74 19.57 29.82
C TYR A 24 29.64 20.49 29.00
N SER A 25 29.28 21.75 28.76
CA SER A 25 30.18 22.72 28.13
C SER A 25 31.36 23.15 29.02
N GLN A 26 31.21 23.00 30.35
CA GLN A 26 32.23 23.35 31.34
C GLN A 26 33.13 22.17 31.72
N VAL A 27 32.70 20.94 31.43
CA VAL A 27 33.47 19.72 31.71
C VAL A 27 34.17 19.27 30.43
N PRO A 28 35.51 19.41 30.32
CA PRO A 28 36.21 18.97 29.13
C PRO A 28 36.09 17.45 28.98
N PRO A 29 35.85 16.94 27.76
CA PRO A 29 35.80 15.50 27.53
C PRO A 29 37.17 14.87 27.82
N PRO A 30 37.22 13.59 28.25
CA PRO A 30 38.48 12.87 28.43
C PRO A 30 39.39 12.94 27.20
N ALA A 31 40.71 12.96 27.43
CA ALA A 31 41.71 12.91 26.36
C ALA A 31 41.72 11.54 25.67
N ASP A 32 41.49 10.48 26.45
CA ASP A 32 41.41 9.11 25.94
C ASP A 32 40.20 8.93 24.99
N PRO A 33 40.38 8.39 23.78
CA PRO A 33 39.30 8.24 22.81
C PRO A 33 38.13 7.35 23.27
N ALA A 34 38.39 6.27 24.01
CA ALA A 34 37.34 5.36 24.46
C ALA A 34 36.51 5.99 25.58
N GLN A 35 37.16 6.65 26.53
CA GLN A 35 36.49 7.40 27.60
C GLN A 35 35.73 8.61 27.05
N ARG A 36 36.27 9.30 26.03
CA ARG A 36 35.55 10.37 25.33
C ARG A 36 34.27 9.87 24.69
N LYS A 37 34.32 8.73 23.99
CA LYS A 37 33.14 8.13 23.40
C LYS A 37 32.08 7.83 24.47
N GLN A 38 32.49 7.23 25.58
CA GLN A 38 31.58 6.93 26.70
C GLN A 38 31.00 8.21 27.33
N PHE A 39 31.79 9.27 27.46
CA PHE A 39 31.34 10.57 27.96
C PHE A 39 30.25 11.18 27.06
N GLU A 40 30.46 11.19 25.74
CA GLU A 40 29.46 11.67 24.78
C GLU A 40 28.20 10.78 24.74
N GLU A 41 28.35 9.46 24.86
CA GLU A 41 27.22 8.53 24.94
C GLU A 41 26.37 8.78 26.20
N GLN A 42 27.00 9.00 27.37
CA GLN A 42 26.29 9.34 28.61
C GLN A 42 25.56 10.68 28.51
N LYS A 43 26.22 11.68 27.93
CA LYS A 43 25.61 12.98 27.65
C LYS A 43 24.34 12.81 26.82
N ALA A 44 24.46 12.15 25.68
CA ALA A 44 23.37 11.91 24.74
C ALA A 44 22.21 11.13 25.38
N GLN A 45 22.50 10.11 26.20
CA GLN A 45 21.47 9.33 26.90
C GLN A 45 20.68 10.17 27.91
N GLN A 46 21.35 11.10 28.60
CA GLN A 46 20.72 12.02 29.53
C GLN A 46 19.84 13.04 28.79
N GLU A 47 20.36 13.64 27.71
CA GLU A 47 19.60 14.57 26.86
C GLU A 47 18.36 13.91 26.25
N ALA A 48 18.47 12.67 25.77
CA ALA A 48 17.34 11.91 25.25
C ALA A 48 16.17 11.77 26.24
N SER A 49 16.45 11.70 27.55
CA SER A 49 15.39 11.66 28.55
C SER A 49 14.60 12.97 28.62
N PHE A 50 15.26 14.11 28.44
CA PHE A 50 14.59 15.42 28.38
C PHE A 50 13.78 15.57 27.08
N HIS A 51 14.38 15.22 25.94
CA HIS A 51 13.69 15.24 24.64
C HIS A 51 12.42 14.38 24.63
N LYS A 52 12.40 13.25 25.34
CA LYS A 52 11.18 12.43 25.50
C LYS A 52 10.04 13.18 26.20
N VAL A 53 10.35 13.94 27.25
CA VAL A 53 9.35 14.74 27.98
C VAL A 53 8.89 15.93 27.15
N LEU A 54 9.81 16.59 26.43
CA LEU A 54 9.50 17.68 25.50
C LEU A 54 8.58 17.21 24.38
N ALA A 55 8.89 16.09 23.72
CA ALA A 55 8.05 15.50 22.69
C ALA A 55 6.64 15.20 23.19
N PHE A 56 6.53 14.57 24.37
CA PHE A 56 5.24 14.27 24.99
C PHE A 56 4.44 15.54 25.33
N GLY A 57 5.08 16.54 25.93
CA GLY A 57 4.43 17.80 26.27
C GLY A 57 3.93 18.55 25.03
N ALA A 58 4.74 18.62 23.98
CA ALA A 58 4.38 19.21 22.69
C ALA A 58 3.21 18.46 22.05
N TRP A 59 3.26 17.12 22.03
CA TRP A 59 2.19 16.28 21.52
C TRP A 59 0.84 16.53 22.22
N ARG A 60 0.85 16.60 23.56
CA ARG A 60 -0.36 16.89 24.35
C ARG A 60 -0.95 18.27 24.04
N LYS A 61 -0.10 19.24 23.71
CA LYS A 61 -0.51 20.59 23.30
C LYS A 61 -0.90 20.68 21.82
N LYS A 62 -0.82 19.58 21.05
CA LYS A 62 -0.97 19.56 19.59
C LYS A 62 0.05 20.45 18.86
N ASP A 63 1.18 20.73 19.49
CA ASP A 63 2.33 21.36 18.84
C ASP A 63 3.12 20.27 18.12
N TYR A 64 2.58 19.83 16.98
CA TYR A 64 3.15 18.74 16.19
C TYR A 64 4.47 19.13 15.52
N ASP A 65 4.70 20.42 15.29
CA ASP A 65 5.97 20.94 14.81
C ASP A 65 7.09 20.69 15.82
N THR A 66 6.86 21.04 17.09
CA THR A 66 7.82 20.74 18.15
C THR A 66 7.90 19.24 18.40
N ALA A 67 6.78 18.53 18.49
CA ALA A 67 6.79 17.09 18.73
C ALA A 67 7.60 16.34 17.67
N ALA A 68 7.44 16.65 16.38
CA ALA A 68 8.19 16.03 15.29
C ALA A 68 9.70 16.29 15.41
N ARG A 69 10.12 17.51 15.77
CA ARG A 69 11.55 17.82 16.00
C ARG A 69 12.13 16.99 17.14
N GLU A 70 11.42 16.94 18.27
CA GLU A 70 11.88 16.18 19.44
C GLU A 70 11.94 14.67 19.18
N TYR A 71 10.94 14.10 18.50
CA TYR A 71 10.97 12.69 18.10
C TYR A 71 12.07 12.37 17.09
N ALA A 72 12.41 13.30 16.18
CA ALA A 72 13.52 13.13 15.26
C ALA A 72 14.88 13.10 15.98
N ILE A 73 15.05 13.88 17.05
CA ILE A 73 16.24 13.83 17.92
C ILE A 73 16.31 12.46 18.61
N LEU A 74 15.23 12.00 19.23
CA LEU A 74 15.16 10.69 19.88
C LEU A 74 15.51 9.55 18.93
N LEU A 75 15.02 9.60 17.69
CA LEU A 75 15.32 8.60 16.67
C LEU A 75 16.82 8.54 16.31
N GLY A 76 17.56 9.64 16.48
CA GLY A 76 19.02 9.68 16.34
C GLY A 76 19.75 8.74 17.33
N HIS A 77 19.12 8.43 18.46
CA HIS A 77 19.68 7.55 19.49
C HIS A 77 19.06 6.15 19.47
N THR A 78 17.79 6.04 19.11
CA THR A 78 17.03 4.78 19.09
C THR A 78 16.35 4.57 17.73
N PRO A 79 17.11 4.33 16.65
CA PRO A 79 16.57 4.26 15.29
C PRO A 79 15.61 3.08 15.05
N ASP A 80 15.68 2.06 15.90
CA ASP A 80 14.86 0.85 15.85
C ASP A 80 13.71 0.85 16.87
N ASP A 81 13.46 1.97 17.56
CA ASP A 81 12.30 2.10 18.42
C ASP A 81 11.03 2.31 17.57
N ALA A 82 10.19 1.27 17.52
CA ALA A 82 8.95 1.27 16.75
C ALA A 82 7.97 2.37 17.20
N TRP A 83 7.91 2.67 18.50
CA TRP A 83 7.02 3.67 19.06
C TRP A 83 7.47 5.09 18.71
N ILE A 84 8.77 5.38 18.81
CA ILE A 84 9.33 6.69 18.43
C ILE A 84 9.15 6.93 16.92
N ASN A 85 9.37 5.90 16.09
CA ASN A 85 9.05 5.98 14.66
C ASN A 85 7.58 6.32 14.42
N TYR A 86 6.66 5.62 15.07
CA TYR A 86 5.23 5.89 14.89
C TYR A 86 4.86 7.31 15.33
N GLN A 87 5.34 7.76 16.49
CA GLN A 87 5.05 9.11 16.97
C GLN A 87 5.64 10.20 16.07
N LEU A 88 6.86 10.02 15.56
CA LEU A 88 7.44 10.92 14.57
C LEU A 88 6.59 10.96 13.29
N GLY A 89 6.18 9.78 12.80
CA GLY A 89 5.35 9.66 11.61
C GLY A 89 4.01 10.40 11.78
N LEU A 90 3.32 10.16 12.90
CA LEU A 90 2.06 10.83 13.18
C LEU A 90 2.22 12.34 13.40
N ALA A 91 3.26 12.78 14.11
CA ALA A 91 3.51 14.21 14.33
C ALA A 91 3.74 14.90 13.00
N SER A 92 4.59 14.34 12.14
CA SER A 92 4.87 14.85 10.80
C SER A 92 3.62 15.00 9.94
N LEU A 93 2.69 14.04 10.01
CA LEU A 93 1.42 14.08 9.28
C LEU A 93 0.38 15.06 9.87
N GLN A 94 0.49 15.40 11.15
CA GLN A 94 -0.45 16.28 11.86
C GLN A 94 0.03 17.74 11.97
N LYS A 95 1.23 18.04 11.49
CA LYS A 95 1.73 19.42 11.37
C LYS A 95 0.75 20.32 10.61
N SER A 96 0.82 21.62 10.90
CA SER A 96 0.05 22.65 10.17
C SER A 96 0.35 22.63 8.66
N SER A 97 1.60 22.35 8.30
CA SER A 97 2.02 21.93 6.97
C SER A 97 2.47 20.46 7.05
N PRO A 98 1.60 19.50 6.69
CA PRO A 98 1.92 18.09 6.79
C PRO A 98 3.16 17.70 5.98
N GLU A 99 4.09 17.01 6.64
CA GLU A 99 5.28 16.47 6.01
C GLU A 99 5.03 15.01 5.63
N TYR A 100 4.32 14.79 4.53
CA TYR A 100 3.88 13.46 4.09
C TYR A 100 5.03 12.46 3.88
N ARG A 101 6.16 12.91 3.34
CA ARG A 101 7.31 12.04 3.07
C ARG A 101 7.88 11.42 4.36
N PRO A 102 8.42 12.19 5.33
CA PRO A 102 8.88 11.59 6.58
C PRO A 102 7.72 10.95 7.36
N GLY A 103 6.51 11.52 7.29
CA GLY A 103 5.31 10.98 7.91
C GLY A 103 5.01 9.52 7.55
N PHE A 104 4.78 9.26 6.26
CA PHE A 104 4.50 7.91 5.76
C PHE A 104 5.66 6.95 6.00
N TRP A 105 6.90 7.41 5.79
CA TRP A 105 8.08 6.57 5.99
C TRP A 105 8.19 6.05 7.42
N HIS A 106 8.02 6.93 8.42
CA HIS A 106 8.18 6.55 9.82
C HIS A 106 6.99 5.73 10.35
N VAL A 107 5.77 5.94 9.83
CA VAL A 107 4.65 5.02 10.11
C VAL A 107 4.93 3.64 9.50
N ALA A 108 5.40 3.56 8.25
CA ALA A 108 5.78 2.29 7.61
C ALA A 108 6.90 1.57 8.37
N ARG A 109 7.91 2.32 8.84
CA ARG A 109 9.00 1.80 9.65
C ARG A 109 8.49 1.24 10.99
N ALA A 110 7.55 1.92 11.64
CA ALA A 110 6.95 1.40 12.88
C ALA A 110 6.24 0.05 12.67
N VAL A 111 5.55 -0.13 11.54
CA VAL A 111 4.97 -1.43 11.16
C VAL A 111 6.08 -2.46 10.94
N ALA A 112 7.13 -2.11 10.21
CA ALA A 112 8.28 -3.01 9.95
C ALA A 112 9.01 -3.45 11.23
N LEU A 113 9.02 -2.59 12.25
CA LEU A 113 9.60 -2.83 13.57
C LEU A 113 8.60 -3.48 14.56
N ASN A 114 7.45 -3.98 14.08
CA ASN A 114 6.44 -4.67 14.87
C ASN A 114 5.86 -3.85 16.04
N ILE A 115 5.50 -2.59 15.79
CA ILE A 115 4.73 -1.80 16.77
C ILE A 115 3.49 -2.57 17.27
N PRO A 116 3.08 -2.43 18.55
CA PRO A 116 1.80 -2.99 19.01
C PRO A 116 0.64 -2.58 18.10
N LYS A 117 -0.23 -3.55 17.78
CA LYS A 117 -1.33 -3.38 16.82
C LYS A 117 -0.85 -3.00 15.40
N SER A 118 0.22 -3.62 14.92
CA SER A 118 0.79 -3.34 13.60
C SER A 118 -0.23 -3.44 12.45
N GLY A 119 -1.23 -4.32 12.57
CA GLY A 119 -2.36 -4.41 11.63
C GLY A 119 -3.15 -3.10 11.53
N ASP A 120 -3.57 -2.54 12.67
CA ASP A 120 -4.30 -1.27 12.75
C ASP A 120 -3.43 -0.10 12.24
N VAL A 121 -2.14 -0.10 12.57
CA VAL A 121 -1.20 0.94 12.10
C VAL A 121 -0.97 0.84 10.59
N ARG A 122 -0.89 -0.37 10.03
CA ARG A 122 -0.82 -0.60 8.58
C ARG A 122 -2.10 -0.15 7.89
N GLU A 123 -3.26 -0.43 8.47
CA GLU A 123 -4.54 0.06 7.95
C GLU A 123 -4.63 1.59 7.96
N TYR A 124 -4.18 2.23 9.04
CA TYR A 124 -4.05 3.69 9.12
C TYR A 124 -3.13 4.24 8.03
N LEU A 125 -1.99 3.59 7.78
CA LEU A 125 -1.07 3.99 6.71
C LEU A 125 -1.74 3.89 5.34
N LEU A 126 -2.40 2.78 5.03
CA LEU A 126 -3.16 2.60 3.77
C LEU A 126 -4.19 3.71 3.56
N LYS A 127 -4.98 4.03 4.60
CA LYS A 127 -5.99 5.09 4.54
C LYS A 127 -5.38 6.47 4.32
N THR A 128 -4.29 6.78 5.03
CA THR A 128 -3.68 8.11 4.97
C THR A 128 -2.93 8.34 3.67
N VAL A 129 -2.23 7.31 3.16
CA VAL A 129 -1.65 7.34 1.81
C VAL A 129 -2.78 7.44 0.77
N GLY A 130 -3.85 6.66 0.90
CA GLY A 130 -5.02 6.74 0.01
C GLY A 130 -5.64 8.12 -0.07
N ALA A 131 -5.79 8.80 1.08
CA ALA A 131 -6.27 10.17 1.13
C ALA A 131 -5.31 11.15 0.43
N TYR A 132 -4.00 11.01 0.63
CA TYR A 132 -2.98 11.86 -0.03
C TYR A 132 -2.92 11.64 -1.55
N GLN A 133 -3.17 10.42 -2.02
CA GLN A 133 -3.10 10.06 -3.44
C GLN A 133 -4.46 10.13 -4.16
N GLY A 134 -5.58 10.23 -3.45
CA GLY A 134 -6.91 10.13 -4.05
C GLY A 134 -7.21 8.73 -4.62
N VAL A 135 -6.76 7.69 -3.90
CA VAL A 135 -6.82 6.28 -4.31
C VAL A 135 -7.44 5.42 -3.20
N LEU A 136 -8.21 4.40 -3.58
CA LEU A 136 -8.82 3.47 -2.64
C LEU A 136 -7.75 2.67 -1.87
N PRO A 137 -7.90 2.47 -0.55
CA PRO A 137 -6.91 1.74 0.25
C PRO A 137 -6.54 0.35 -0.29
N GLY A 138 -7.52 -0.39 -0.85
CA GLY A 138 -7.27 -1.72 -1.44
C GLY A 138 -6.24 -1.71 -2.58
N CYS A 139 -6.21 -0.62 -3.36
CA CYS A 139 -5.29 -0.42 -4.48
C CYS A 139 -3.85 -0.11 -4.04
N LEU A 140 -3.63 0.19 -2.75
CA LEU A 140 -2.34 0.63 -2.23
C LEU A 140 -1.55 -0.48 -1.54
N THR A 141 -2.14 -1.66 -1.40
CA THR A 141 -1.54 -2.81 -0.69
C THR A 141 -0.09 -3.06 -1.12
N ARG A 142 0.17 -3.20 -2.44
CA ARG A 142 1.52 -3.42 -3.00
C ARG A 142 2.49 -2.28 -2.68
N GLN A 143 2.05 -1.03 -2.85
CA GLN A 143 2.88 0.15 -2.61
C GLN A 143 3.24 0.29 -1.12
N VAL A 144 2.27 0.12 -0.23
CA VAL A 144 2.49 0.21 1.22
C VAL A 144 3.36 -0.95 1.72
N ASP A 145 3.18 -2.17 1.22
CA ASP A 145 4.05 -3.29 1.60
C ASP A 145 5.49 -3.09 1.11
N GLY A 146 5.66 -2.57 -0.11
CA GLY A 146 6.97 -2.15 -0.61
C GLY A 146 7.61 -1.04 0.24
N MET A 147 6.81 -0.07 0.68
CA MET A 147 7.25 0.99 1.59
C MET A 147 7.71 0.42 2.94
N ILE A 148 6.93 -0.46 3.55
CA ILE A 148 7.26 -1.14 4.82
C ILE A 148 8.56 -1.94 4.67
N ALA A 149 8.70 -2.72 3.60
CA ALA A 149 9.90 -3.49 3.33
C ALA A 149 11.16 -2.60 3.22
N ARG A 150 11.08 -1.49 2.47
CA ARG A 150 12.21 -0.54 2.34
C ARG A 150 12.50 0.22 3.63
N ALA A 151 11.45 0.57 4.39
CA ALA A 151 11.55 1.28 5.66
C ALA A 151 12.14 0.41 6.77
N LYS A 152 12.07 -0.92 6.66
CA LYS A 152 12.80 -1.84 7.53
C LYS A 152 14.31 -1.64 7.42
N GLU A 153 14.81 -1.59 6.19
CA GLU A 153 16.25 -1.53 5.89
C GLU A 153 16.84 -0.13 6.03
N ASN A 154 16.03 0.93 5.95
CA ASN A 154 16.53 2.31 6.01
C ASN A 154 15.84 3.12 7.14
N PRO A 155 16.59 3.56 8.16
CA PRO A 155 16.04 4.36 9.26
C PRO A 155 15.45 5.71 8.86
N ARG A 156 15.82 6.22 7.68
CA ARG A 156 15.36 7.49 7.14
C ARG A 156 14.91 7.30 5.69
N PRO A 157 13.94 8.09 5.19
CA PRO A 157 13.52 8.02 3.81
C PRO A 157 14.68 8.40 2.87
N PRO A 158 14.99 7.57 1.85
CA PRO A 158 15.97 7.92 0.82
C PRO A 158 15.67 9.29 0.19
N ALA A 159 16.72 10.04 -0.16
CA ALA A 159 16.63 11.45 -0.61
C ALA A 159 15.68 11.65 -1.80
N ASP A 160 15.63 10.66 -2.68
CA ASP A 160 14.86 10.55 -3.91
C ASP A 160 13.46 9.92 -3.71
N TRP A 161 13.23 9.20 -2.61
CA TRP A 161 11.96 8.51 -2.38
C TRP A 161 10.80 9.48 -2.15
N ARG A 162 9.74 9.35 -2.95
CA ARG A 162 8.50 10.14 -2.86
C ARG A 162 7.28 9.25 -3.05
N VAL A 163 6.14 9.72 -2.54
CA VAL A 163 4.82 9.13 -2.82
C VAL A 163 4.16 9.98 -3.89
N ILE A 164 3.63 9.34 -4.93
CA ILE A 164 2.95 10.00 -6.06
C ILE A 164 1.75 10.79 -5.50
N PRO A 165 1.68 12.12 -5.66
CA PRO A 165 0.57 12.93 -5.16
C PRO A 165 -0.71 12.74 -6.01
N ALA A 166 -1.88 13.05 -5.42
CA ALA A 166 -3.16 12.97 -6.11
C ALA A 166 -3.21 13.74 -7.43
N GLU A 167 -2.51 14.87 -7.52
CA GLU A 167 -2.45 15.70 -8.73
C GLU A 167 -1.87 14.92 -9.92
N GLN A 168 -0.80 14.14 -9.70
CA GLN A 168 -0.21 13.30 -10.73
C GLN A 168 -1.11 12.12 -11.10
N VAL A 169 -1.77 11.50 -10.11
CA VAL A 169 -2.74 10.42 -10.37
C VAL A 169 -3.90 10.94 -11.23
N ASN A 170 -4.45 12.10 -10.88
CA ASN A 170 -5.59 12.70 -11.57
C ASN A 170 -5.24 13.19 -12.99
N ALA A 171 -4.01 13.67 -13.21
CA ALA A 171 -3.55 14.07 -14.53
C ALA A 171 -3.58 12.89 -15.52
N VAL A 172 -3.22 11.68 -15.07
CA VAL A 172 -3.24 10.49 -15.94
C VAL A 172 -4.65 9.99 -16.21
N ARG A 173 -5.59 10.13 -15.26
CA ARG A 173 -6.99 9.67 -15.39
C ARG A 173 -7.74 10.26 -16.58
N GLN A 174 -7.39 11.47 -17.02
CA GLN A 174 -8.09 12.16 -18.12
C GLN A 174 -7.86 11.51 -19.50
N ASP A 175 -6.72 10.84 -19.68
CA ASP A 175 -6.30 10.22 -20.94
C ASP A 175 -6.10 8.70 -20.81
N LEU A 176 -6.87 8.05 -19.93
CA LEU A 176 -6.83 6.60 -19.77
C LEU A 176 -7.63 5.90 -20.87
N SER A 177 -6.99 4.93 -21.49
CA SER A 177 -7.65 3.90 -22.31
C SER A 177 -7.24 2.53 -21.80
N VAL A 178 -8.08 1.51 -22.00
CA VAL A 178 -7.75 0.13 -21.65
C VAL A 178 -6.41 -0.28 -22.25
N LYS A 179 -6.16 0.08 -23.51
CA LYS A 179 -4.88 -0.21 -24.18
C LYS A 179 -3.69 0.40 -23.41
N ARG A 180 -3.75 1.69 -23.08
CA ARG A 180 -2.69 2.35 -22.32
C ARG A 180 -2.47 1.70 -20.96
N ILE A 181 -3.55 1.32 -20.27
CA ILE A 181 -3.45 0.62 -18.98
C ILE A 181 -2.68 -0.69 -19.13
N PHE A 182 -3.01 -1.51 -20.14
CA PHE A 182 -2.29 -2.76 -20.39
C PHE A 182 -0.81 -2.51 -20.73
N ASP A 183 -0.54 -1.59 -21.65
CA ASP A 183 0.82 -1.29 -22.11
C ASP A 183 1.71 -0.80 -20.94
N ASP A 184 1.24 0.17 -20.15
CA ASP A 184 2.01 0.77 -19.07
C ASP A 184 2.16 -0.18 -17.85
N LEU A 185 1.11 -0.94 -17.50
CA LEU A 185 1.22 -1.93 -16.41
C LEU A 185 2.21 -3.05 -16.79
N LYS A 186 2.17 -3.53 -18.04
CA LYS A 186 3.10 -4.54 -18.57
C LYS A 186 4.53 -4.04 -18.59
N ALA A 187 4.74 -2.78 -18.98
CA ALA A 187 6.07 -2.15 -18.97
C ALA A 187 6.60 -1.94 -17.53
N GLY A 188 5.71 -1.64 -16.58
CA GLY A 188 6.06 -1.40 -15.19
C GLY A 188 6.79 -0.07 -14.97
N GLY A 189 7.60 -0.03 -13.91
CA GLY A 189 8.31 1.18 -13.50
C GLY A 189 7.37 2.30 -13.03
N GLU A 190 7.85 3.54 -13.08
CA GLU A 190 7.10 4.71 -12.59
C GLU A 190 5.80 4.95 -13.38
N SER A 191 5.81 4.72 -14.70
CA SER A 191 4.60 4.81 -15.53
C SER A 191 3.57 3.78 -15.09
N GLY A 192 3.98 2.51 -14.93
CA GLY A 192 3.12 1.44 -14.43
C GLY A 192 2.58 1.72 -13.02
N ASP A 193 3.38 2.29 -12.13
CA ASP A 193 2.95 2.67 -10.78
C ASP A 193 1.86 3.75 -10.81
N VAL A 194 2.06 4.84 -11.58
CA VAL A 194 1.06 5.91 -11.68
C VAL A 194 -0.21 5.40 -12.36
N ILE A 195 -0.08 4.58 -13.41
CA ILE A 195 -1.22 4.01 -14.13
C ILE A 195 -2.01 3.08 -13.23
N TRP A 196 -1.35 2.23 -12.44
CA TRP A 196 -2.02 1.38 -11.46
C TRP A 196 -2.85 2.19 -10.46
N LEU A 197 -2.27 3.25 -9.90
CA LEU A 197 -2.96 4.14 -8.96
C LEU A 197 -4.15 4.85 -9.63
N ALA A 198 -4.02 5.20 -10.90
CA ALA A 198 -5.06 5.87 -11.66
C ALA A 198 -6.21 4.93 -12.05
N SER A 199 -5.92 3.65 -12.34
CA SER A 199 -6.85 2.70 -12.93
C SER A 199 -7.44 1.65 -11.98
N CYS A 200 -6.81 1.37 -10.84
CA CYS A 200 -7.34 0.38 -9.90
C CYS A 200 -8.74 0.78 -9.39
N GLY A 201 -9.68 -0.16 -9.43
CA GLY A 201 -11.09 0.05 -9.13
C GLY A 201 -11.92 0.56 -10.32
N MET A 202 -11.32 0.81 -11.49
CA MET A 202 -12.08 1.11 -12.71
C MET A 202 -12.76 -0.14 -13.26
N GLU A 203 -13.99 0.04 -13.75
CA GLU A 203 -14.65 -0.94 -14.60
C GLU A 203 -14.04 -0.87 -16.01
N PHE A 204 -13.70 -2.03 -16.56
CA PHE A 204 -13.31 -2.20 -17.96
C PHE A 204 -14.54 -2.66 -18.73
N PRO A 205 -15.20 -1.78 -19.49
CA PRO A 205 -16.39 -2.13 -20.25
C PRO A 205 -16.01 -2.85 -21.54
N GLU A 206 -16.87 -3.79 -21.94
CA GLU A 206 -16.92 -4.38 -23.30
C GLU A 206 -15.57 -4.84 -23.87
N LEU A 207 -14.72 -5.44 -23.02
CA LEU A 207 -13.52 -6.13 -23.47
C LEU A 207 -13.91 -7.30 -24.38
N ALA A 208 -13.16 -7.52 -25.44
CA ALA A 208 -13.30 -8.68 -26.30
C ALA A 208 -12.04 -9.55 -26.22
N GLY A 209 -12.21 -10.86 -26.19
CA GLY A 209 -11.09 -11.80 -26.18
C GLY A 209 -11.50 -13.26 -26.34
N GLU A 210 -10.49 -14.10 -26.51
CA GLU A 210 -10.63 -15.55 -26.60
C GLU A 210 -10.39 -16.19 -25.23
N VAL A 211 -11.29 -17.06 -24.80
CA VAL A 211 -11.11 -17.85 -23.57
C VAL A 211 -9.95 -18.82 -23.79
N ILE A 212 -8.95 -18.77 -22.90
CA ILE A 212 -7.79 -19.67 -22.90
C ILE A 212 -8.00 -20.81 -21.91
N ASP A 213 -8.60 -20.51 -20.76
CA ASP A 213 -8.87 -21.49 -19.71
C ASP A 213 -10.06 -21.05 -18.85
N THR A 214 -10.75 -22.04 -18.27
CA THR A 214 -11.92 -21.84 -17.42
C THR A 214 -11.76 -22.68 -16.15
N THR A 215 -11.89 -22.05 -14.99
CA THR A 215 -11.92 -22.75 -13.70
C THR A 215 -13.19 -22.41 -12.95
N GLU A 216 -13.76 -23.39 -12.25
CA GLU A 216 -14.94 -23.21 -11.40
C GLU A 216 -14.55 -23.58 -9.97
N ASN A 217 -14.85 -22.70 -9.01
CA ASN A 217 -14.61 -23.00 -7.60
C ASN A 217 -15.84 -23.68 -6.96
N THR A 218 -15.70 -24.10 -5.70
CA THR A 218 -16.78 -24.77 -4.95
C THR A 218 -18.04 -23.94 -4.74
N ASP A 219 -17.96 -22.63 -4.97
CA ASP A 219 -19.09 -21.69 -4.85
C ASP A 219 -19.77 -21.42 -6.21
N ASN A 220 -19.44 -22.19 -7.24
CA ASN A 220 -19.87 -22.01 -8.65
C ASN A 220 -19.48 -20.64 -9.24
N VAL A 221 -18.42 -20.00 -8.71
CA VAL A 221 -17.85 -18.80 -9.32
C VAL A 221 -16.90 -19.24 -10.44
N VAL A 222 -17.19 -18.78 -11.64
CA VAL A 222 -16.39 -19.08 -12.84
C VAL A 222 -15.27 -18.05 -12.95
N THR A 223 -14.03 -18.53 -13.06
CA THR A 223 -12.88 -17.69 -13.37
C THR A 223 -12.41 -18.03 -14.78
N LEU A 224 -12.42 -17.02 -15.66
CA LEU A 224 -11.95 -17.14 -17.03
C LEU A 224 -10.56 -16.53 -17.15
N ARG A 225 -9.66 -17.23 -17.83
CA ARG A 225 -8.40 -16.68 -18.34
C ARG A 225 -8.61 -16.36 -19.81
N VAL A 226 -8.45 -15.10 -20.19
CA VAL A 226 -8.82 -14.58 -21.51
C VAL A 226 -7.59 -13.93 -22.16
N ALA A 227 -7.41 -14.19 -23.45
CA ALA A 227 -6.50 -13.47 -24.33
C ALA A 227 -7.24 -12.28 -24.94
N ALA A 228 -7.03 -11.09 -24.40
CA ALA A 228 -7.61 -9.84 -24.88
C ALA A 228 -6.63 -9.11 -25.82
N GLY A 229 -7.07 -8.86 -27.04
CA GLY A 229 -6.26 -8.24 -28.10
C GLY A 229 -5.43 -9.25 -28.92
N GLN A 230 -5.11 -8.87 -30.16
CA GLN A 230 -4.54 -9.78 -31.17
C GLN A 230 -3.20 -10.41 -30.74
N GLU A 231 -2.32 -9.65 -30.10
CA GLU A 231 -1.01 -10.16 -29.62
C GLU A 231 -1.18 -11.36 -28.67
N ALA A 232 -2.12 -11.26 -27.73
CA ALA A 232 -2.39 -12.31 -26.75
C ALA A 232 -3.05 -13.54 -27.40
N VAL A 233 -3.96 -13.31 -28.35
CA VAL A 233 -4.65 -14.37 -29.11
C VAL A 233 -3.64 -15.16 -29.95
N ASP A 234 -2.78 -14.47 -30.70
CA ASP A 234 -1.75 -15.11 -31.54
C ASP A 234 -0.74 -15.91 -30.69
N ALA A 235 -0.40 -15.39 -29.51
CA ALA A 235 0.48 -16.07 -28.56
C ALA A 235 -0.21 -17.21 -27.79
N LYS A 236 -1.55 -17.31 -27.84
CA LYS A 236 -2.37 -18.21 -27.00
C LYS A 236 -2.08 -18.05 -25.51
N LEU A 237 -1.86 -16.81 -25.08
CA LEU A 237 -1.55 -16.46 -23.70
C LEU A 237 -2.63 -15.57 -23.12
N ALA A 238 -3.17 -15.96 -21.97
CA ALA A 238 -4.07 -15.10 -21.23
C ALA A 238 -3.33 -13.89 -20.64
N ASN A 239 -3.88 -12.71 -20.88
CA ASN A 239 -3.46 -11.44 -20.28
C ASN A 239 -4.55 -10.82 -19.40
N VAL A 240 -5.73 -11.45 -19.32
CA VAL A 240 -6.81 -11.12 -18.39
C VAL A 240 -7.24 -12.36 -17.62
N GLU A 241 -7.43 -12.21 -16.31
CA GLU A 241 -8.15 -13.16 -15.46
C GLU A 241 -9.39 -12.45 -14.92
N VAL A 242 -10.58 -12.99 -15.16
CA VAL A 242 -11.84 -12.38 -14.74
C VAL A 242 -12.66 -13.37 -13.90
N LYS A 243 -13.00 -12.97 -12.68
CA LYS A 243 -13.98 -13.67 -11.84
C LYS A 243 -15.37 -13.24 -12.23
N VAL A 244 -16.10 -14.12 -12.91
CA VAL A 244 -17.43 -13.87 -13.46
C VAL A 244 -18.48 -14.14 -12.40
N VAL A 245 -19.34 -13.14 -12.17
CA VAL A 245 -20.48 -13.22 -11.25
C VAL A 245 -21.81 -13.31 -12.00
N ALA A 246 -21.82 -13.00 -13.31
CA ALA A 246 -23.00 -13.13 -14.15
C ALA A 246 -22.65 -13.27 -15.65
N PRO A 247 -23.54 -13.89 -16.46
CA PRO A 247 -24.66 -14.70 -16.01
C PRO A 247 -24.18 -16.11 -15.56
N PRO A 248 -24.98 -16.87 -14.79
CA PRO A 248 -24.59 -18.20 -14.29
C PRO A 248 -24.21 -19.22 -15.39
N GLU A 249 -24.71 -19.01 -16.60
CA GLU A 249 -24.41 -19.81 -17.80
C GLU A 249 -22.96 -19.67 -18.26
N ALA A 250 -22.18 -18.71 -17.74
CA ALA A 250 -20.76 -18.54 -18.04
C ALA A 250 -19.94 -19.82 -17.79
N LYS A 251 -20.42 -20.74 -16.94
CA LYS A 251 -19.83 -22.08 -16.73
C LYS A 251 -19.82 -22.96 -17.98
N ASN A 252 -20.59 -22.62 -19.01
CA ASN A 252 -20.63 -23.34 -20.28
C ASN A 252 -19.48 -22.94 -21.22
N LEU A 253 -18.76 -21.85 -20.92
CA LEU A 253 -17.65 -21.35 -21.72
C LEU A 253 -16.44 -22.30 -21.67
N LYS A 254 -15.76 -22.43 -22.80
CA LYS A 254 -14.62 -23.31 -23.01
C LYS A 254 -13.48 -22.57 -23.69
N ALA A 255 -12.29 -23.15 -23.62
CA ALA A 255 -11.15 -22.66 -24.38
C ALA A 255 -11.49 -22.55 -25.88
N GLY A 256 -11.18 -21.41 -26.49
CA GLY A 256 -11.49 -21.06 -27.88
C GLY A 256 -12.78 -20.24 -28.08
N ASP A 257 -13.64 -20.10 -27.06
CA ASP A 257 -14.84 -19.26 -27.18
C ASP A 257 -14.44 -17.78 -27.22
N ILE A 258 -15.01 -17.03 -28.17
CA ILE A 258 -14.83 -15.59 -28.29
C ILE A 258 -15.94 -14.89 -27.52
N ILE A 259 -15.58 -14.04 -26.56
CA ILE A 259 -16.52 -13.39 -25.65
C ILE A 259 -16.31 -11.89 -25.57
N ARG A 260 -17.41 -11.17 -25.33
CA ARG A 260 -17.43 -9.81 -24.81
C ARG A 260 -17.72 -9.84 -23.32
N PHE A 261 -16.95 -9.11 -22.53
CA PHE A 261 -17.07 -9.12 -21.09
C PHE A 261 -16.68 -7.77 -20.46
N SER A 262 -17.05 -7.59 -19.20
CA SER A 262 -16.66 -6.45 -18.37
C SER A 262 -16.17 -6.94 -17.00
N GLY A 263 -15.52 -6.06 -16.25
CA GLY A 263 -15.14 -6.33 -14.86
C GLY A 263 -14.36 -5.18 -14.23
N ILE A 264 -14.19 -5.21 -12.91
CA ILE A 264 -13.48 -4.18 -12.14
C ILE A 264 -12.02 -4.58 -11.96
N LEU A 265 -11.08 -3.73 -12.36
CA LEU A 265 -9.65 -3.95 -12.16
C LEU A 265 -9.31 -3.93 -10.68
N THR A 266 -8.81 -5.06 -10.14
CA THR A 266 -8.50 -5.20 -8.71
C THR A 266 -7.06 -5.60 -8.42
N ASP A 267 -6.35 -6.18 -9.39
CA ASP A 267 -4.94 -6.54 -9.25
C ASP A 267 -4.28 -6.74 -10.63
N TYR A 268 -2.96 -6.89 -10.66
CA TYR A 268 -2.20 -7.32 -11.83
C TYR A 268 -0.90 -8.04 -11.41
N ALA A 269 -0.38 -8.85 -12.31
CA ALA A 269 0.93 -9.50 -12.18
C ALA A 269 1.73 -9.28 -13.47
N ASN A 270 3.04 -9.10 -13.34
CA ASN A 270 3.97 -9.04 -14.47
C ASN A 270 4.70 -10.38 -14.70
N GLU A 271 4.72 -11.25 -13.69
CA GLU A 271 5.46 -12.52 -13.68
C GLU A 271 4.55 -13.68 -13.20
N PRO A 272 4.66 -14.89 -13.77
CA PRO A 272 5.55 -15.29 -14.89
C PRO A 272 5.08 -14.78 -16.26
N GLN A 273 3.92 -14.14 -16.32
CA GLN A 273 3.37 -13.47 -17.51
C GLN A 273 2.51 -12.28 -17.08
N PHE A 274 2.39 -11.29 -17.95
CA PHE A 274 1.51 -10.16 -17.69
C PHE A 274 0.04 -10.61 -17.63
N LEU A 275 -0.64 -10.31 -16.54
CA LEU A 275 -2.02 -10.69 -16.29
C LEU A 275 -2.71 -9.62 -15.44
N VAL A 276 -3.73 -8.95 -15.98
CA VAL A 276 -4.64 -8.11 -15.18
C VAL A 276 -5.73 -8.98 -14.56
N LYS A 277 -6.13 -8.68 -13.33
CA LYS A 277 -7.19 -9.40 -12.62
C LYS A 277 -8.42 -8.52 -12.44
N LEU A 278 -9.55 -9.03 -12.89
CA LEU A 278 -10.85 -8.38 -12.82
C LEU A 278 -11.79 -9.15 -11.88
N THR A 279 -12.55 -8.43 -11.07
CA THR A 279 -13.67 -8.97 -10.29
C THR A 279 -14.99 -8.45 -10.81
N ASP A 280 -16.10 -8.95 -10.26
CA ASP A 280 -17.47 -8.58 -10.66
C ASP A 280 -17.69 -8.69 -12.17
N GLY A 281 -17.07 -9.71 -12.75
CA GLY A 281 -17.06 -9.93 -14.17
C GLY A 281 -18.43 -10.26 -14.72
N LYS A 282 -18.75 -9.69 -15.89
CA LYS A 282 -19.99 -9.99 -16.61
C LYS A 282 -19.69 -10.36 -18.05
N VAL A 283 -20.15 -11.51 -18.50
CA VAL A 283 -20.03 -11.94 -19.90
C VAL A 283 -21.32 -11.62 -20.65
N ASN A 284 -21.21 -11.20 -21.91
CA ASN A 284 -22.37 -11.01 -22.76
C ASN A 284 -23.09 -12.36 -22.98
N PRO A 285 -24.38 -12.49 -22.62
CA PRO A 285 -25.12 -13.75 -22.77
C PRO A 285 -25.16 -14.30 -24.21
N GLU A 286 -25.07 -13.44 -25.22
CA GLU A 286 -25.08 -13.85 -26.64
C GLU A 286 -23.84 -14.65 -27.03
N ASP A 287 -22.74 -14.44 -26.32
CA ASP A 287 -21.45 -15.07 -26.61
C ASP A 287 -21.31 -16.41 -25.86
N ILE A 288 -22.29 -16.80 -25.04
CA ILE A 288 -22.27 -18.03 -24.25
C ILE A 288 -22.93 -19.18 -25.04
N PRO A 289 -22.23 -20.30 -25.26
CA PRO A 289 -22.82 -21.47 -25.89
C PRO A 289 -24.06 -21.96 -25.15
N GLN A 290 -25.14 -22.23 -25.90
CA GLN A 290 -26.31 -22.88 -25.32
C GLN A 290 -25.94 -24.27 -24.80
N ALA A 291 -26.46 -24.63 -23.62
CA ALA A 291 -26.24 -25.95 -23.04
C ALA A 291 -26.70 -27.03 -24.04
N THR A 292 -25.80 -27.95 -24.38
CA THR A 292 -26.17 -29.08 -25.24
C THR A 292 -27.25 -29.89 -24.51
N PRO A 293 -28.43 -30.13 -25.11
CA PRO A 293 -29.45 -30.95 -24.47
C PRO A 293 -28.88 -32.33 -24.16
N SER A 294 -28.91 -32.75 -22.90
CA SER A 294 -28.58 -34.13 -22.52
C SER A 294 -29.37 -35.09 -23.42
N PRO A 295 -28.73 -36.09 -24.06
CA PRO A 295 -29.44 -36.99 -24.96
C PRO A 295 -30.60 -37.62 -24.19
N ALA A 296 -31.83 -37.33 -24.62
CA ALA A 296 -33.02 -37.93 -24.06
C ALA A 296 -32.83 -39.44 -24.08
N ARG A 297 -32.75 -40.04 -22.89
CA ARG A 297 -32.60 -41.48 -22.68
C ARG A 297 -33.77 -42.13 -23.42
N ARG A 298 -33.52 -42.64 -24.64
CA ARG A 298 -34.50 -43.42 -25.41
C ARG A 298 -34.94 -44.56 -24.52
N ARG A 299 -36.09 -44.41 -23.87
CA ARG A 299 -36.80 -45.51 -23.22
C ARG A 299 -37.13 -46.47 -24.35
N GLY A 300 -36.29 -47.49 -24.51
CA GLY A 300 -36.48 -48.57 -25.46
C GLY A 300 -37.87 -49.14 -25.24
N GLY A 301 -38.71 -49.05 -26.26
CA GLY A 301 -39.98 -49.74 -26.31
C GLY A 301 -39.72 -51.24 -26.20
N ARG A 302 -40.28 -51.86 -25.17
CA ARG A 302 -40.45 -53.31 -25.14
C ARG A 302 -41.81 -53.60 -25.79
N ALA A 303 -41.77 -53.86 -27.10
CA ALA A 303 -42.84 -54.54 -27.80
C ALA A 303 -42.94 -55.97 -27.25
N GLY A 304 -44.18 -56.45 -27.07
CA GLY A 304 -44.47 -57.76 -26.50
C GLY A 304 -44.11 -58.93 -27.39
N ARG A 305 -43.94 -60.08 -26.74
CA ARG A 305 -44.52 -61.39 -27.08
C ARG A 305 -44.48 -62.25 -25.82
#